data_AF-A0ABD1PAV5-F1
#
_entry.id   AF-A0ABD1PAV5-F1
#
_cell.length_a   1.000
_cell.length_b   1.000
_cell.length_c   1.000
_cell.angle_alpha   90.00
_cell.angle_beta   90.00
_cell.angle_gamma   90.00
#
_symmetry.space_group_name_H-M   'P 1'
#
loop_
_entity.id
_entity.type
_entity.pdbx_description
1 polymer ?
#
loop_
_entity_poly.entity_id
_entity_poly.type
_entity_poly.pdbx_seq_one_letter_code
_entity_poly.pdbx_strand_id
1 'polypeptide(L)'
;MDMLQESGWEELRKEARKTEGDLDVKLSSYAKLGARLTQGGFVDTSSPNVGSSRSWKSMEMEIESLLEKLLDINDAMSRCAASAVPTTSVTQKLARHRDILHEFTQEFRRIKGNINSMREHAELLSSVRDDITEYKASGSISPSMQLLRERAAVHGSISHIDDVISQAQATRAVLGSQRAPVR
;
A
#
# COMPACT_ATOMS: atom_id res chain seq x y z
N MET A 1 9.14 -55.53 14.46
CA MET A 1 8.94 -54.14 14.92
C MET A 1 9.34 -53.14 13.83
N ASP A 2 10.36 -53.43 13.02
CA ASP A 2 10.82 -52.55 11.92
C ASP A 2 9.75 -52.18 10.86
N MET A 3 8.90 -53.11 10.43
CA MET A 3 7.90 -52.81 9.38
C MET A 3 6.82 -51.79 9.79
N LEU A 4 6.47 -51.73 11.08
CA LEU A 4 5.49 -50.75 11.58
C LEU A 4 6.09 -49.34 11.64
N GLN A 5 7.39 -49.25 11.90
CA GLN A 5 8.12 -48.00 11.98
C GLN A 5 8.42 -47.43 10.58
N GLU A 6 8.68 -48.31 9.61
CA GLU A 6 8.82 -47.96 8.20
C GLU A 6 7.48 -47.48 7.59
N SER A 7 6.35 -48.08 7.98
CA SER A 7 4.99 -47.62 7.61
C SER A 7 4.71 -46.21 8.11
N GLY A 8 5.00 -45.93 9.39
CA GLY A 8 4.79 -44.60 9.98
C GLY A 8 5.64 -43.51 9.32
N TRP A 9 6.88 -43.81 8.96
CA TRP A 9 7.74 -42.88 8.23
C TRP A 9 7.24 -42.57 6.80
N GLU A 10 6.75 -43.57 6.08
CA GLU A 10 6.16 -43.38 4.74
C GLU A 10 4.86 -42.56 4.80
N GLU A 11 4.01 -42.82 5.80
CA GLU A 11 2.77 -42.06 6.01
C GLU A 11 3.07 -40.58 6.28
N LEU A 12 4.00 -40.28 7.19
CA LEU A 12 4.42 -38.90 7.47
C LEU A 12 4.97 -38.19 6.22
N ARG A 13 5.75 -38.88 5.38
CA ARG A 13 6.22 -38.29 4.12
C ARG A 13 5.11 -37.99 3.13
N LYS A 14 4.11 -38.87 3.02
CA LYS A 14 2.93 -38.61 2.17
C LYS A 14 2.16 -37.39 2.69
N GLU A 15 2.01 -37.28 4.00
CA GLU A 15 1.32 -36.14 4.62
C GLU A 15 2.11 -34.83 4.45
N ALA A 16 3.44 -34.86 4.61
CA ALA A 16 4.29 -33.71 4.34
C ALA A 16 4.13 -33.21 2.90
N ARG A 17 4.26 -34.10 1.90
CA ARG A 17 4.10 -33.72 0.49
C ARG A 17 2.73 -33.14 0.17
N LYS A 18 1.68 -33.68 0.81
CA LYS A 18 0.32 -33.12 0.67
C LYS A 18 0.27 -31.71 1.24
N THR A 19 0.79 -31.51 2.45
CA THR A 19 0.81 -30.21 3.13
C THR A 19 1.66 -29.18 2.37
N GLU A 20 2.80 -29.60 1.82
CA GLU A 20 3.67 -28.80 0.94
C GLU A 20 2.91 -28.35 -0.33
N GLY A 21 2.13 -29.25 -0.96
CA GLY A 21 1.30 -28.90 -2.11
C GLY A 21 0.17 -27.92 -1.77
N ASP A 22 -0.47 -28.10 -0.61
CA ASP A 22 -1.49 -27.17 -0.11
C ASP A 22 -0.89 -25.78 0.18
N LEU A 23 0.32 -25.74 0.74
CA LEU A 23 1.08 -24.49 0.98
C LEU A 23 1.40 -23.75 -0.31
N ASP A 24 1.89 -24.43 -1.34
CA ASP A 24 2.21 -23.82 -2.65
C ASP A 24 1.00 -23.11 -3.27
N VAL A 25 -0.16 -23.79 -3.28
CA VAL A 25 -1.41 -23.23 -3.82
C VAL A 25 -1.88 -22.02 -3.00
N LYS A 26 -1.79 -22.09 -1.68
CA LYS A 26 -2.22 -21.01 -0.77
C LYS A 26 -1.29 -19.81 -0.86
N LEU A 27 0.02 -20.00 -0.86
CA LEU A 27 1.02 -18.93 -1.02
C LEU A 27 0.89 -18.25 -2.37
N SER A 28 0.70 -19.03 -3.44
CA SER A 28 0.41 -18.49 -4.78
C SER A 28 -0.86 -17.63 -4.80
N SER A 29 -1.91 -18.08 -4.11
CA SER A 29 -3.17 -17.33 -4.01
C SER A 29 -3.01 -16.04 -3.18
N TYR A 30 -2.26 -16.11 -2.08
CA TYR A 30 -1.96 -14.99 -1.20
C TYR A 30 -1.12 -13.92 -1.92
N ALA A 31 -0.10 -14.33 -2.67
CA ALA A 31 0.71 -13.42 -3.49
C ALA A 31 -0.12 -12.71 -4.57
N LYS A 32 -1.06 -13.42 -5.22
CA LYS A 32 -1.97 -12.84 -6.23
C LYS A 32 -2.92 -11.81 -5.62
N LEU A 33 -3.42 -12.05 -4.41
CA LEU A 33 -4.19 -11.05 -3.68
C LEU A 33 -3.35 -9.79 -3.48
N GLY A 34 -2.08 -9.96 -3.08
CA GLY A 34 -1.05 -8.91 -3.03
C GLY A 34 -1.00 -8.06 -4.29
N ALA A 35 -0.77 -8.68 -5.44
CA ALA A 35 -0.63 -8.00 -6.72
C ALA A 35 -1.88 -7.21 -7.17
N ARG A 36 -3.09 -7.62 -6.76
CA ARG A 36 -4.32 -6.86 -7.11
C ARG A 36 -4.34 -5.47 -6.47
N LEU A 37 -3.69 -5.29 -5.33
CA LEU A 37 -3.56 -3.99 -4.67
C LEU A 37 -2.65 -3.02 -5.45
N THR A 38 -1.64 -3.51 -6.19
CA THR A 38 -0.78 -2.64 -7.02
C THR A 38 -1.38 -2.33 -8.39
N GLN A 39 -2.05 -3.31 -9.03
CA GLN A 39 -2.55 -3.16 -10.40
C GLN A 39 -3.92 -2.48 -10.47
N GLY A 40 -4.72 -2.58 -9.40
CA GLY A 40 -5.93 -1.79 -9.25
C GLY A 40 -5.56 -0.36 -8.89
N GLY A 41 -5.30 0.47 -9.90
CA GLY A 41 -5.45 1.91 -9.73
C GLY A 41 -6.75 2.17 -8.99
N PHE A 42 -6.71 3.10 -8.03
CA PHE A 42 -7.84 3.59 -7.28
C PHE A 42 -8.95 4.06 -8.24
N VAL A 43 -9.75 3.13 -8.77
CA VAL A 43 -10.93 3.41 -9.55
C VAL A 43 -12.08 2.92 -8.71
N ASP A 44 -12.60 3.86 -7.93
CA ASP A 44 -14.01 3.98 -7.62
C ASP A 44 -14.66 2.74 -6.99
N THR A 45 -14.57 2.61 -5.66
CA THR A 45 -15.65 1.92 -4.93
C THR A 45 -15.76 2.42 -3.50
N SER A 46 -16.82 3.18 -3.28
CA SER A 46 -17.42 3.59 -2.02
C SER A 46 -17.93 2.40 -1.18
N SER A 47 -17.10 1.38 -0.93
CA SER A 47 -17.40 0.32 0.02
C SER A 47 -16.17 -0.01 0.85
N PRO A 48 -16.29 -0.04 2.19
CA PRO A 48 -15.16 -0.22 3.04
C PRO A 48 -14.56 -1.60 2.78
N ASN A 49 -13.27 -1.59 2.48
CA ASN A 49 -12.29 -2.66 2.23
C ASN A 49 -12.22 -3.77 3.33
N VAL A 50 -13.25 -3.88 4.17
CA VAL A 50 -13.38 -4.79 5.32
C VAL A 50 -13.57 -6.24 4.86
N GLY A 51 -14.27 -6.48 3.75
CA GLY A 51 -14.45 -7.83 3.18
C GLY A 51 -13.14 -8.43 2.67
N SER A 52 -12.35 -7.62 1.97
CA SER A 52 -10.98 -7.98 1.56
C SER A 52 -10.10 -8.18 2.79
N SER A 53 -10.04 -7.22 3.73
CA SER A 53 -9.18 -7.36 4.92
C SER A 53 -9.42 -8.65 5.74
N ARG A 54 -10.69 -9.06 5.89
CA ARG A 54 -11.05 -10.33 6.56
C ARG A 54 -10.59 -11.57 5.77
N SER A 55 -10.73 -11.55 4.45
CA SER A 55 -10.28 -12.63 3.57
C SER A 55 -8.78 -12.87 3.66
N TRP A 56 -7.98 -11.81 3.81
CA TRP A 56 -6.52 -11.92 3.86
C TRP A 56 -6.04 -12.45 5.20
N LYS A 57 -6.60 -11.94 6.30
CA LYS A 57 -6.32 -12.47 7.63
C LYS A 57 -6.70 -13.95 7.74
N SER A 58 -7.80 -14.36 7.10
CA SER A 58 -8.18 -15.78 7.00
C SER A 58 -7.10 -16.59 6.29
N MET A 59 -6.63 -16.11 5.14
CA MET A 59 -5.60 -16.80 4.37
C MET A 59 -4.24 -16.85 5.10
N GLU A 60 -3.87 -15.79 5.82
CA GLU A 60 -2.70 -15.79 6.69
C GLU A 60 -2.80 -16.85 7.79
N MET A 61 -3.93 -16.92 8.49
CA MET A 61 -4.15 -17.94 9.53
C MET A 61 -4.12 -19.35 8.96
N GLU A 62 -4.68 -19.57 7.77
CA GLU A 62 -4.62 -20.87 7.09
C GLU A 62 -3.20 -21.27 6.71
N ILE A 63 -2.40 -20.34 6.17
CA ILE A 63 -0.99 -20.59 5.84
C ILE A 63 -0.17 -20.85 7.11
N GLU A 64 -0.38 -20.06 8.17
CA GLU A 64 0.27 -20.24 9.47
C GLU A 64 -0.05 -21.63 10.06
N SER A 65 -1.31 -22.06 9.98
CA SER A 65 -1.74 -23.40 10.42
C SER A 65 -1.11 -24.53 9.58
N LEU A 66 -0.98 -24.35 8.25
CA LEU A 66 -0.32 -25.33 7.40
C LEU A 66 1.20 -25.41 7.66
N LEU A 67 1.86 -24.29 7.94
CA LEU A 67 3.27 -24.25 8.32
C LEU A 67 3.51 -24.95 9.67
N GLU A 68 2.65 -24.68 10.65
CA GLU A 68 2.69 -25.36 11.96
C GLU A 68 2.47 -26.86 11.80
N LYS A 69 1.49 -27.27 10.99
CA LYS A 69 1.26 -28.67 10.66
C LYS A 69 2.49 -29.32 10.01
N LEU A 70 3.15 -28.66 9.06
CA LEU A 70 4.34 -29.20 8.41
C LEU A 70 5.54 -29.29 9.39
N LEU A 71 5.66 -28.35 10.33
CA LEU A 71 6.62 -28.42 11.42
C LEU A 71 6.36 -29.65 12.31
N ASP A 72 5.11 -29.88 12.73
CA ASP A 72 4.73 -31.03 13.55
C ASP A 72 5.03 -32.37 12.85
N ILE A 73 4.75 -32.46 11.55
CA ILE A 73 5.08 -33.63 10.72
C ILE A 73 6.60 -33.82 10.67
N ASN A 74 7.38 -32.76 10.48
CA ASN A 74 8.85 -32.82 10.48
C ASN A 74 9.41 -33.26 11.83
N ASP A 75 8.82 -32.83 12.94
CA ASP A 75 9.20 -33.26 14.28
C ASP A 75 8.83 -34.73 14.53
N ALA A 76 7.66 -35.17 14.05
CA ALA A 76 7.28 -36.58 14.08
C ALA A 76 8.23 -37.45 13.25
N MET A 77 8.59 -37.01 12.05
CA MET A 77 9.61 -37.67 11.22
C MET A 77 10.95 -37.74 11.96
N SER A 78 11.36 -36.64 12.60
CA SER A 78 12.59 -36.59 13.40
C SER A 78 12.59 -37.64 14.52
N ARG A 79 11.47 -37.82 15.21
CA ARG A 79 11.30 -38.85 16.25
C ARG A 79 11.37 -40.27 15.66
N CYS A 80 10.72 -40.52 14.52
CA CYS A 80 10.80 -41.81 13.83
C CYS A 80 12.23 -42.15 13.36
N ALA A 81 12.96 -41.16 12.85
CA ALA A 81 14.34 -41.32 12.42
C ALA A 81 15.29 -41.58 13.59
N ALA A 82 15.04 -40.98 14.76
CA ALA A 82 15.85 -41.17 15.96
C ALA A 82 15.65 -42.56 16.60
N SER A 83 14.46 -43.16 16.45
CA SER A 83 14.16 -44.50 16.97
C SER A 83 14.51 -45.62 15.99
N ALA A 84 14.86 -45.31 14.74
CA ALA A 84 15.23 -46.29 13.71
C ALA A 84 16.75 -46.43 13.63
N VAL A 85 17.23 -47.49 12.97
CA VAL A 85 18.66 -47.59 12.61
C VAL A 85 19.01 -46.40 11.71
N PRO A 86 19.99 -45.55 12.09
CA PRO A 86 20.35 -44.39 11.29
C PRO A 86 20.83 -44.83 9.91
N THR A 87 20.16 -44.35 8.87
CA THR A 87 20.60 -44.50 7.47
C THR A 87 20.78 -43.13 6.83
N THR A 88 21.82 -42.99 6.00
CA THR A 88 22.12 -41.74 5.29
C THR A 88 20.93 -41.25 4.44
N SER A 89 20.14 -42.17 3.89
CA SER A 89 18.97 -41.83 3.07
C SER A 89 17.84 -41.20 3.90
N VAL A 90 17.57 -41.70 5.11
CA VAL A 90 16.56 -41.15 6.03
C VAL A 90 17.00 -39.78 6.52
N THR A 91 18.26 -39.60 6.91
CA THR A 91 18.78 -38.32 7.39
C THR A 91 18.78 -37.24 6.30
N GLN A 92 19.18 -37.57 5.07
CA GLN A 92 19.12 -36.65 3.94
C GLN A 92 17.69 -36.24 3.58
N LYS A 93 16.74 -37.19 3.57
CA LYS A 93 15.32 -36.89 3.31
C LYS A 93 14.74 -35.97 4.39
N LEU A 94 15.06 -36.22 5.66
CA LEU A 94 14.62 -35.36 6.76
C LEU A 94 15.18 -33.94 6.63
N ALA A 95 16.47 -33.82 6.31
CA ALA A 95 17.10 -32.52 6.06
C ALA A 95 16.36 -31.76 4.94
N ARG A 96 16.05 -32.45 3.83
CA ARG A 96 15.29 -31.84 2.73
C ARG A 96 13.91 -31.33 3.14
N HIS A 97 13.16 -32.07 3.95
CA HIS A 97 11.85 -31.59 4.42
C HIS A 97 11.96 -30.38 5.37
N ARG A 98 13.05 -30.28 6.14
CA ARG A 98 13.34 -29.08 6.95
C ARG A 98 13.68 -27.88 6.09
N ASP A 99 14.47 -28.08 5.03
CA ASP A 99 14.80 -27.02 4.07
C ASP A 99 13.54 -26.51 3.37
N ILE A 100 12.66 -27.39 2.91
CA ILE A 100 11.38 -27.02 2.27
C ILE A 100 10.49 -26.21 3.23
N LEU A 101 10.35 -26.65 4.48
CA LEU A 101 9.61 -25.89 5.50
C LEU A 101 10.22 -24.48 5.69
N HIS A 102 11.54 -24.39 5.72
CA HIS A 102 12.25 -23.13 5.85
C HIS A 102 11.99 -22.20 4.66
N GLU A 103 12.05 -22.73 3.43
CA GLU A 103 11.75 -22.02 2.19
C GLU A 103 10.32 -21.45 2.22
N PHE A 104 9.31 -22.28 2.52
CA PHE A 104 7.92 -21.81 2.62
C PHE A 104 7.73 -20.74 3.71
N THR A 105 8.39 -20.91 4.86
CA THR A 105 8.31 -19.92 5.95
C THR A 105 8.93 -18.58 5.54
N GLN A 106 10.06 -18.60 4.84
CA GLN A 106 10.68 -17.38 4.31
C GLN A 106 9.81 -16.74 3.24
N GLU A 107 9.26 -17.54 2.32
CA GLU A 107 8.43 -17.04 1.25
C GLU A 107 7.17 -16.37 1.80
N PHE A 108 6.48 -17.00 2.76
CA PHE A 108 5.34 -16.41 3.44
C PHE A 108 5.68 -15.05 4.06
N ARG A 109 6.78 -14.96 4.81
CA ARG A 109 7.26 -13.70 5.41
C ARG A 109 7.53 -12.63 4.35
N ARG A 110 8.18 -13.00 3.25
CA ARG A 110 8.48 -12.09 2.13
C ARG A 110 7.20 -11.55 1.50
N ILE A 111 6.24 -12.43 1.18
CA ILE A 111 4.97 -12.04 0.57
C ILE A 111 4.18 -11.13 1.53
N LYS A 112 4.04 -11.52 2.80
CA LYS A 112 3.36 -10.73 3.85
C LYS A 112 3.98 -9.35 4.03
N GLY A 113 5.31 -9.27 4.08
CA GLY A 113 6.03 -8.00 4.17
C GLY A 113 5.78 -7.08 2.97
N ASN A 114 5.82 -7.63 1.76
CA ASN A 114 5.53 -6.87 0.54
C ASN A 114 4.10 -6.32 0.53
N ILE A 115 3.12 -7.13 0.92
CA ILE A 115 1.71 -6.73 1.03
C ILE A 115 1.54 -5.58 2.04
N ASN A 116 2.14 -5.71 3.22
CA ASN A 116 2.06 -4.68 4.26
C ASN A 116 2.66 -3.36 3.79
N SER A 117 3.87 -3.40 3.21
CA SER A 117 4.53 -2.20 2.67
C SER A 117 3.68 -1.50 1.60
N MET A 118 3.04 -2.28 0.71
CA MET A 118 2.13 -1.74 -0.28
C MET A 118 0.87 -1.12 0.33
N ARG A 119 0.32 -1.73 1.39
CA ARG A 119 -0.85 -1.19 2.09
C ARG A 119 -0.52 0.13 2.78
N GLU A 120 0.60 0.19 3.49
CA GLU A 120 1.09 1.41 4.13
C GLU A 120 1.29 2.52 3.09
N HIS A 121 1.90 2.19 1.94
CA HIS A 121 2.04 3.15 0.85
C HIS A 121 0.69 3.66 0.31
N ALA A 122 -0.31 2.78 0.16
CA ALA A 122 -1.65 3.17 -0.27
C ALA A 122 -2.39 4.05 0.75
N GLU A 123 -2.28 3.73 2.04
CA GLU A 123 -2.85 4.51 3.15
C GLU A 123 -2.25 5.93 3.19
N LEU A 124 -0.93 6.05 3.03
CA LEU A 124 -0.24 7.34 2.95
C LEU A 124 -0.72 8.18 1.75
N LEU A 125 -0.84 7.58 0.56
CA LEU A 125 -1.35 8.28 -0.63
C LEU A 125 -2.82 8.71 -0.50
N SER A 126 -3.65 7.92 0.20
CA SER A 126 -5.03 8.31 0.49
C SER A 126 -5.06 9.52 1.43
N SER A 127 -4.31 9.49 2.53
CA SER A 127 -4.24 10.60 3.48
C SER A 127 -3.81 11.90 2.79
N VAL A 128 -2.75 11.86 1.97
CA VAL A 128 -2.28 13.05 1.23
C VAL A 128 -3.35 13.55 0.25
N ARG A 129 -4.10 12.65 -0.39
CA ARG A 129 -5.19 13.03 -1.29
C ARG A 129 -6.32 13.71 -0.53
N ASP A 130 -6.66 13.20 0.64
CA ASP A 130 -7.71 13.77 1.49
C ASP A 130 -7.29 15.18 1.96
N ASP A 131 -6.06 15.35 2.42
CA ASP A 131 -5.49 16.66 2.80
C ASP A 131 -5.52 17.67 1.64
N ILE A 132 -5.13 17.24 0.43
CA ILE A 132 -5.19 18.09 -0.78
C ILE A 132 -6.63 18.48 -1.11
N THR A 133 -7.57 17.54 -0.95
CA THR A 133 -8.98 17.75 -1.24
C THR A 133 -9.60 18.71 -0.24
N GLU A 134 -9.29 18.55 1.05
CA GLU A 134 -9.71 19.46 2.13
C GLU A 134 -9.11 20.85 1.94
N TYR A 135 -7.81 20.94 1.62
CA TYR A 135 -7.16 22.21 1.30
C TYR A 135 -7.85 22.95 0.14
N LYS A 136 -8.22 22.22 -0.93
CA LYS A 136 -8.98 22.80 -2.05
C LYS A 136 -10.41 23.18 -1.65
N ALA A 137 -11.09 22.36 -0.85
CA ALA A 137 -12.47 22.56 -0.43
C ALA A 137 -12.63 23.72 0.57
N SER A 138 -11.64 23.94 1.43
CA SER A 138 -11.60 25.07 2.39
C SER A 138 -11.53 26.45 1.72
N GLY A 139 -11.39 26.51 0.38
CA GLY A 139 -11.33 27.76 -0.35
C GLY A 139 -10.07 28.57 -0.04
N SER A 140 -9.04 27.94 0.54
CA SER A 140 -7.73 28.54 0.74
C SER A 140 -7.15 28.91 -0.62
N ILE A 141 -7.29 30.19 -0.98
CA ILE A 141 -6.70 30.78 -2.18
C ILE A 141 -5.20 30.53 -2.09
N SER A 142 -4.62 29.89 -3.12
CA SER A 142 -3.18 29.70 -3.14
C SER A 142 -2.49 31.05 -2.99
N PRO A 143 -1.36 31.14 -2.27
CA PRO A 143 -0.62 32.41 -2.12
C PRO A 143 -0.38 33.10 -3.46
N SER A 144 -0.12 32.33 -4.52
CA SER A 144 0.01 32.83 -5.90
C SER A 144 -1.28 33.47 -6.44
N MET A 145 -2.45 32.87 -6.22
CA MET A 145 -3.73 33.46 -6.61
C MET A 145 -4.08 34.70 -5.78
N GLN A 146 -3.68 34.74 -4.51
CA GLN A 146 -3.84 35.91 -3.66
C GLN A 146 -3.00 37.08 -4.19
N LEU A 147 -1.74 36.82 -4.53
CA LEU A 147 -0.84 37.81 -5.14
C LEU A 147 -1.33 38.28 -6.51
N LEU A 148 -1.90 37.40 -7.34
CA LEU A 148 -2.50 37.78 -8.62
C LEU A 148 -3.72 38.70 -8.42
N ARG A 149 -4.57 38.42 -7.43
CA ARG A 149 -5.71 39.27 -7.08
C ARG A 149 -5.26 40.64 -6.57
N GLU A 150 -4.24 40.67 -5.71
CA GLU A 150 -3.65 41.91 -5.19
C GLU A 150 -3.07 42.76 -6.33
N ARG A 151 -2.33 42.12 -7.25
CA ARG A 151 -1.79 42.80 -8.44
C ARG A 151 -2.92 43.40 -9.30
N ALA A 152 -4.02 42.69 -9.51
CA ALA A 152 -5.16 43.21 -10.26
C ALA A 152 -5.80 44.41 -9.54
N ALA A 153 -5.94 44.35 -8.21
CA ALA A 153 -6.45 45.46 -7.40
C ALA A 153 -5.53 46.70 -7.48
N VAL A 154 -4.21 46.52 -7.40
CA VAL A 154 -3.22 47.59 -7.55
C VAL A 154 -3.32 48.23 -8.94
N HIS A 155 -3.40 47.44 -10.02
CA HIS A 155 -3.60 47.98 -11.37
C HIS A 155 -4.91 48.76 -11.51
N GLY A 156 -6.01 48.26 -10.94
CA GLY A 156 -7.28 48.98 -10.92
C GLY A 156 -7.17 50.32 -10.17
N SER A 157 -6.46 50.34 -9.04
CA SER A 157 -6.18 51.57 -8.28
C SER A 157 -5.34 52.55 -9.09
N ILE A 158 -4.34 52.09 -9.83
CA ILE A 158 -3.51 52.94 -10.70
C ILE A 158 -4.36 53.58 -11.79
N SER A 159 -5.20 52.79 -12.48
CA SER A 159 -6.10 53.32 -13.51
C SER A 159 -7.07 54.37 -12.96
N HIS A 160 -7.61 54.14 -11.77
CA HIS A 160 -8.50 55.11 -11.13
C HIS A 160 -7.76 56.41 -10.75
N ILE A 161 -6.51 56.30 -10.29
CA ILE A 161 -5.66 57.48 -10.03
C ILE A 161 -5.42 58.27 -11.32
N ASP A 162 -5.14 57.60 -12.43
CA ASP A 162 -4.96 58.24 -13.73
C ASP A 162 -6.23 58.99 -14.18
N ASP A 163 -7.42 58.41 -13.96
CA ASP A 163 -8.70 59.08 -14.23
C ASP A 163 -8.89 60.34 -13.36
N VAL A 164 -8.57 60.26 -12.06
CA VAL A 164 -8.64 61.40 -11.15
C VAL A 164 -7.65 62.49 -11.55
N ILE A 165 -6.43 62.14 -11.95
CA ILE A 165 -5.42 63.09 -12.46
C ILE A 165 -5.94 63.76 -13.73
N SER A 166 -6.49 63.00 -14.67
CA SER A 166 -7.07 63.51 -15.90
C SER A 166 -8.21 64.50 -15.63
N GLN A 167 -9.13 64.15 -14.72
CA GLN A 167 -10.21 65.04 -14.27
C GLN A 167 -9.66 66.32 -13.64
N ALA A 168 -8.67 66.23 -12.74
CA ALA A 168 -8.06 67.38 -12.10
C ALA A 168 -7.36 68.31 -13.11
N GLN A 169 -6.68 67.76 -14.11
CA GLN A 169 -6.07 68.52 -15.21
C GLN A 169 -7.13 69.23 -16.06
N ALA A 170 -8.24 68.56 -16.38
CA ALA A 170 -9.36 69.16 -17.09
C ALA A 170 -9.98 70.32 -16.29
N THR A 171 -10.21 70.14 -14.98
CA THR A 171 -10.69 71.22 -14.10
C THR A 171 -9.72 72.39 -14.07
N ARG A 172 -8.40 72.13 -13.96
CA ARG A 172 -7.38 73.18 -14.00
C ARG A 172 -7.40 73.96 -15.32
N ALA A 173 -7.55 73.27 -16.45
CA ALA A 173 -7.63 73.91 -17.77
C ALA A 173 -8.86 74.82 -17.88
N VAL A 174 -10.03 74.39 -17.38
CA VAL A 174 -11.26 75.19 -17.33
C VAL A 174 -11.10 76.41 -16.44
N LEU A 175 -10.52 76.26 -15.23
CA LEU A 175 -10.24 77.40 -14.36
C LEU A 175 -9.21 78.37 -14.97
N GLY A 176 -8.24 77.84 -15.72
CA GLY A 176 -7.27 78.64 -16.46
C GLY A 176 -7.90 79.46 -17.58
N SER A 177 -8.81 78.87 -18.35
CA SER A 177 -9.53 79.59 -19.42
C SER A 177 -10.46 80.67 -18.87
N GLN A 178 -11.08 80.45 -17.70
CA GLN A 178 -11.88 81.47 -17.01
C GLN A 178 -11.06 82.67 -16.52
N ARG A 179 -9.74 82.51 -16.33
CA ARG A 179 -8.83 83.59 -15.90
C ARG A 179 -8.15 84.31 -17.06
N ALA A 180 -8.35 83.87 -18.30
CA ALA A 180 -7.83 84.57 -19.47
C ALA A 180 -8.62 85.88 -19.67
N PRO A 181 -7.96 87.04 -19.80
CA PRO A 181 -8.66 88.30 -20.01
C PRO A 181 -9.40 88.27 -21.35
N VAL A 182 -10.70 88.57 -21.30
CA VAL A 182 -11.52 88.82 -22.49
C VAL A 182 -10.91 90.03 -23.19
N ARG A 183 -10.38 89.84 -24.39
CA ARG A 183 -9.86 90.91 -25.25
C ARG A 183 -10.94 91.39 -26.21
#